data_AF-A0A2G9Y083-F1
#
_entry.id   AF-A0A2G9Y083-F1
#
_cell.length_a   1.000
_cell.length_b   1.000
_cell.length_c   1.000
_cell.angle_alpha   90.00
_cell.angle_beta   90.00
_cell.angle_gamma   90.00
#
_symmetry.space_group_name_H-M   'P 1'
#
loop_
_entity.id
_entity.type
_entity.pdbx_description
1 polymer ?
#
loop_
_entity_poly.entity_id
_entity_poly.type
_entity_poly.pdbx_seq_one_letter_code
_entity_poly.pdbx_strand_id
1 'polypeptide(L)'
;MECIGFAGGYTGTAELTKVSVVREEKIIPVDLSNVLKGNLNENINLKPGDRVYLPRKPERSLVQIARDVYTILMPIAAVIGIYFALF
;
A
#
# COMPACT_ATOMS: atom_id res chain seq x y z
N MET A 1 0.92 -21.42 -6.73
CA MET A 1 0.35 -20.07 -7.00
C MET A 1 -1.18 -20.11 -7.17
N GLU A 2 -1.90 -20.96 -6.41
CA GLU A 2 -3.36 -21.11 -6.55
C GLU A 2 -4.14 -20.28 -5.53
N CYS A 3 -3.55 -19.98 -4.36
CA CYS A 3 -4.25 -19.35 -3.25
C CYS A 3 -4.74 -17.91 -3.53
N ILE A 4 -4.03 -17.13 -4.35
CA ILE A 4 -4.46 -15.76 -4.71
C ILE A 4 -5.61 -15.81 -5.72
N GLY A 5 -5.60 -16.79 -6.63
CA GLY A 5 -6.73 -17.02 -7.54
C GLY A 5 -7.99 -17.41 -6.79
N PHE A 6 -7.87 -18.28 -5.78
CA PHE A 6 -8.98 -18.64 -4.88
C PHE A 6 -9.49 -17.47 -4.02
N ALA A 7 -8.63 -16.49 -3.70
CA ALA A 7 -9.01 -15.30 -2.94
C ALA A 7 -9.72 -14.22 -3.80
N GLY A 8 -9.99 -14.49 -5.08
CA GLY A 8 -10.61 -13.52 -6.01
C GLY A 8 -9.60 -12.69 -6.82
N GLY A 9 -8.31 -13.05 -6.79
CA GLY A 9 -7.25 -12.34 -7.49
C GLY A 9 -6.67 -11.17 -6.71
N TYR A 10 -5.85 -10.36 -7.39
CA TYR A 10 -5.28 -9.13 -6.84
C TYR A 10 -5.92 -7.90 -7.51
N THR A 11 -6.15 -6.84 -6.74
CA THR A 11 -6.59 -5.55 -7.30
C THR A 11 -5.40 -4.85 -7.97
N GLY A 12 -5.62 -4.08 -9.04
CA GLY A 12 -4.56 -3.32 -9.73
C GLY A 12 -3.80 -2.31 -8.84
N THR A 13 -4.35 -1.99 -7.67
CA THR A 13 -3.75 -1.14 -6.64
C THR A 13 -2.85 -1.91 -5.65
N ALA A 14 -2.71 -3.23 -5.77
CA ALA A 14 -1.93 -4.05 -4.85
C ALA A 14 -0.42 -3.93 -5.13
N GLU A 15 0.40 -3.89 -4.08
CA GLU A 15 1.85 -3.86 -4.18
C GLU A 15 2.41 -5.29 -4.17
N LEU A 16 2.59 -5.85 -5.37
CA LEU A 16 3.02 -7.24 -5.56
C LEU A 16 4.47 -7.50 -5.09
N THR A 17 5.28 -6.46 -4.93
CA THR A 17 6.70 -6.56 -4.52
C THR A 17 6.90 -6.62 -3.00
N LYS A 18 5.90 -6.24 -2.20
CA LYS A 18 5.99 -6.19 -0.73
C LYS A 18 5.03 -7.14 -0.04
N VAL A 19 4.77 -8.29 -0.64
CA VAL A 19 3.87 -9.26 -0.01
C VAL A 19 4.61 -9.99 1.09
N SER A 20 3.92 -10.29 2.18
CA SER A 20 4.49 -10.98 3.32
C SER A 20 3.58 -12.12 3.76
N VAL A 21 4.17 -13.28 4.01
CA VAL A 21 3.48 -14.41 4.63
C VAL A 21 3.81 -14.40 6.11
N VAL A 22 2.78 -14.28 6.94
CA VAL A 22 2.88 -14.37 8.39
C VAL A 22 2.56 -15.80 8.79
N ARG A 23 3.59 -16.52 9.23
CA ARG A 23 3.47 -17.86 9.81
C ARG A 23 3.75 -17.74 11.29
N GLU A 24 2.70 -17.83 12.11
CA GLU A 24 2.76 -17.61 13.56
C GLU A 24 3.34 -16.21 13.87
N GLU A 25 4.58 -16.12 14.36
CA GLU A 25 5.31 -14.87 14.64
C GLU A 25 6.41 -14.53 13.61
N LYS A 26 6.59 -15.38 12.59
CA LYS A 26 7.60 -15.16 11.54
C LYS A 26 6.98 -14.46 10.34
N ILE A 27 7.62 -13.36 9.93
CA ILE A 27 7.30 -12.62 8.72
C ILE A 27 8.26 -13.09 7.63
N ILE A 28 7.71 -13.69 6.58
CA ILE A 28 8.48 -14.16 5.42
C ILE A 28 8.15 -13.23 4.25
N PRO A 29 9.08 -12.37 3.81
CA PRO A 29 8.86 -11.52 2.65
C PRO A 29 8.84 -12.37 1.37
N VAL A 30 7.91 -12.07 0.47
CA VAL A 30 7.73 -12.77 -0.82
C VAL A 30 7.51 -11.73 -1.90
N ASP A 31 8.31 -11.80 -2.97
CA ASP A 31 8.06 -10.99 -4.17
C ASP A 31 7.14 -11.74 -5.14
N LEU A 32 5.84 -11.44 -5.06
CA LEU A 32 4.84 -12.03 -5.95
C LEU A 32 5.02 -11.62 -7.41
N SER A 33 5.73 -10.53 -7.69
CA SER A 33 6.03 -10.09 -9.06
C SER A 33 6.93 -11.12 -9.78
N ASN A 34 7.87 -11.72 -9.06
CA ASN A 34 8.79 -12.73 -9.61
C ASN A 34 8.14 -14.12 -9.68
N VAL A 35 7.31 -14.43 -8.69
CA VAL A 35 6.51 -15.66 -8.68
C VAL A 35 5.58 -15.67 -9.91
N LEU A 36 4.87 -14.55 -10.17
CA LEU A 36 3.97 -14.39 -11.34
C LEU A 36 4.68 -14.50 -12.69
N LYS A 37 5.97 -14.16 -12.75
CA LYS A 37 6.82 -14.32 -13.94
C LYS A 37 7.33 -15.76 -14.13
N GLY A 38 6.95 -16.69 -13.27
CA GLY A 38 7.31 -18.11 -13.38
C GLY A 38 8.61 -18.50 -12.67
N ASN A 39 9.18 -17.62 -11.83
CA ASN A 39 10.38 -17.96 -11.08
C ASN A 39 10.01 -18.76 -9.83
N LEU A 40 10.17 -20.09 -9.92
CA LEU A 40 9.78 -21.05 -8.88
C LEU A 40 10.65 -20.98 -7.62
N ASN A 41 11.81 -20.31 -7.66
CA ASN A 41 12.69 -20.14 -6.49
C ASN A 41 12.05 -19.29 -5.38
N GLU A 42 11.12 -18.41 -5.73
CA GLU A 42 10.39 -17.56 -4.78
C GLU A 42 9.02 -18.17 -4.38
N ASN A 43 8.66 -19.33 -4.93
CA ASN A 43 7.36 -19.95 -4.68
C ASN A 43 7.35 -20.63 -3.30
N ILE A 44 6.88 -19.89 -2.30
CA ILE A 44 6.69 -20.42 -0.95
C ILE A 44 5.52 -21.41 -0.93
N ASN A 45 5.78 -22.60 -0.40
CA ASN A 45 4.72 -23.57 -0.12
C ASN A 45 3.95 -23.12 1.13
N LEU A 46 2.70 -22.72 0.93
CA LEU A 46 1.80 -22.28 1.99
C LEU A 46 1.35 -23.48 2.82
N LYS A 47 1.29 -23.29 4.14
CA LYS A 47 0.79 -24.29 5.09
C LYS A 47 -0.54 -23.82 5.70
N PRO A 48 -1.38 -24.75 6.17
CA PRO A 48 -2.58 -24.39 6.92
C PRO A 48 -2.22 -23.51 8.12
N GLY A 49 -2.91 -22.37 8.29
CA GLY A 49 -2.64 -21.38 9.34
C GLY A 49 -1.78 -20.18 8.91
N ASP A 50 -1.18 -20.21 7.71
CA ASP A 50 -0.46 -19.05 7.18
C ASP A 50 -1.43 -17.91 6.81
N ARG A 51 -1.03 -16.68 7.16
CA ARG A 51 -1.75 -15.46 6.75
C ARG A 51 -0.93 -14.73 5.70
N VAL A 52 -1.49 -14.54 4.51
CA VAL A 52 -0.83 -13.77 3.44
C VAL A 52 -1.32 -12.34 3.51
N TYR A 53 -0.38 -11.41 3.74
CA TYR A 53 -0.65 -9.97 3.80
C TYR A 53 -0.19 -9.29 2.52
N LEU A 54 -1.15 -8.76 1.75
CA LEU A 54 -0.90 -7.97 0.55
C LEU A 54 -1.13 -6.48 0.84
N PRO A 55 -0.07 -5.67 0.99
CA PRO A 55 -0.24 -4.23 1.13
C PRO A 55 -0.76 -3.60 -0.16
N ARG A 56 -1.56 -2.55 -0.02
CA ARG A 56 -1.88 -1.66 -1.15
C ARG A 56 -0.66 -0.81 -1.48
N LYS A 57 -0.44 -0.53 -2.76
CA LYS A 57 0.58 0.44 -3.18
C LYS A 57 0.30 1.74 -2.43
N PRO A 58 1.31 2.33 -1.77
CA PRO A 58 1.16 3.69 -1.27
C PRO A 58 0.96 4.56 -2.51
N GLU A 59 -0.27 5.03 -2.68
CA GLU A 59 -0.61 5.99 -3.71
C GLU A 59 0.02 7.32 -3.29
N ARG A 60 1.36 7.46 -3.42
CA ARG A 60 2.04 8.75 -3.37
C ARG A 60 1.65 9.51 -4.63
N SER A 61 0.37 9.84 -4.71
CA SER A 61 -0.19 10.67 -5.74
C SER A 61 0.22 12.10 -5.43
N LEU A 62 0.65 12.84 -6.45
CA LEU A 62 0.83 14.28 -6.40
C LEU A 62 -0.39 14.98 -5.77
N VAL A 63 -1.58 14.38 -5.90
CA VAL A 63 -2.84 14.83 -5.29
C VAL A 63 -2.78 14.82 -3.76
N GLN A 64 -2.15 13.82 -3.15
CA GLN A 64 -2.06 13.72 -1.69
C GLN A 64 -1.10 14.78 -1.13
N ILE A 65 0.04 15.00 -1.80
CA ILE A 65 0.98 16.07 -1.48
C ILE A 65 0.30 17.44 -1.65
N ALA A 66 -0.41 17.66 -2.75
CA ALA A 66 -1.15 18.89 -2.96
C ALA A 66 -2.20 19.11 -1.87
N ARG A 67 -2.95 18.07 -1.50
CA ARG A 67 -3.97 18.14 -0.43
C ARG A 67 -3.35 18.51 0.92
N ASP A 68 -2.21 17.92 1.28
CA ASP A 68 -1.51 18.22 2.53
C ASP A 68 -1.03 19.67 2.55
N VAL A 69 -0.46 20.14 1.43
CA VAL A 69 -0.03 21.55 1.26
C VAL A 69 -1.21 22.50 1.37
N TYR A 70 -2.33 22.23 0.69
CA TYR A 70 -3.55 23.06 0.75
C TYR A 70 -4.13 23.12 2.17
N THR A 71 -4.12 22.01 2.90
CA THR A 71 -4.65 21.93 4.27
C THR A 71 -3.87 22.83 5.23
N ILE A 72 -2.56 22.99 4.99
CA ILE A 72 -1.70 23.84 5.83
C ILE A 72 -1.80 25.32 5.41
N LEU A 73 -1.78 25.60 4.11
CA LEU A 73 -1.71 26.98 3.58
C LEU A 73 -3.04 27.74 3.70
N MET A 74 -4.17 27.09 3.42
CA MET A 74 -5.49 27.74 3.42
C MET A 74 -5.87 28.43 4.74
N PRO A 75 -5.77 27.78 5.92
CA PRO A 75 -6.15 28.43 7.17
C PRO A 75 -5.24 29.62 7.50
N ILE A 76 -3.95 29.55 7.19
CA ILE A 76 -3.00 30.65 7.42
C ILE A 76 -3.39 31.87 6.58
N ALA A 77 -3.67 31.66 5.29
CA ALA A 77 -4.11 32.72 4.40
C ALA A 77 -5.44 33.34 4.86
N ALA A 78 -6.39 32.53 5.33
CA ALA A 78 -7.66 33.01 5.84
C ALA A 78 -7.49 33.90 7.08
N VAL A 79 -6.62 33.52 8.03
CA VAL A 79 -6.33 34.31 9.22
C VAL A 79 -5.70 35.67 8.85
N ILE A 80 -4.75 35.68 7.91
CA ILE A 80 -4.12 36.91 7.41
C ILE A 80 -5.18 37.83 6.76
N GLY A 81 -6.07 37.27 5.95
CA GLY A 81 -7.14 38.02 5.30
C GLY A 81 -8.12 38.65 6.31
N ILE A 82 -8.49 37.91 7.35
CA ILE A 82 -9.35 38.43 8.43
C ILE A 82 -8.64 39.56 9.19
N TYR A 83 -7.35 39.41 9.48
CA TYR A 83 -6.56 40.44 10.15
C TYR A 83 -6.51 41.75 9.34
N PHE A 84 -6.27 41.66 8.03
CA PHE A 84 -6.29 42.82 7.12
C PHE A 84 -7.67 43.45 6.94
N ALA A 85 -8.75 42.70 7.15
CA ALA A 85 -10.11 43.24 7.04
C ALA A 85 -10.56 43.98 8.32
N LEU A 86 -9.89 43.75 9.45
CA LEU A 86 -10.23 44.31 10.76
C LEU A 86 -9.44 45.58 11.13
N PHE A 87 -8.36 45.90 10.41
CA PHE A 87 -7.52 47.08 10.60
C PHE A 87 -7.42 47.89 9.31
#